data_AF-A0AA43A4F1-F1
#
_entry.id   AF-A0AA43A4F1-F1
#
_cell.length_a   1.000
_cell.length_b   1.000
_cell.length_c   1.000
_cell.angle_alpha   90.00
_cell.angle_beta   90.00
_cell.angle_gamma   90.00
#
_symmetry.space_group_name_H-M   'P 1'
#
loop_
_entity.id
_entity.type
_entity.pdbx_description
1 polymer ?
#
loop_
_entity_poly.entity_id
_entity_poly.type
_entity_poly.pdbx_seq_one_letter_code
_entity_poly.pdbx_strand_id
1 'polypeptide(L)'
;MGFFSKKLEYPELDSGNPAAEQVHEFEDQLQTLMGQVKDPIEVVPAQDHAYVFIGKPPKKFGVAMIQDGAVQSFIAAAREKGLDQAQIQKLNDQLREAYMHNMDAKRFKTNVAGKEVVVTPCSQLDQEVRDILGSLSH
;
A
#
# COMPACT_ATOMS: atom_id res chain seq x y z
N MET A 1 0.67 -14.74 18.04
CA MET A 1 2.05 -14.26 17.80
C MET A 1 2.15 -13.70 16.39
N GLY A 2 2.63 -12.46 16.24
CA GLY A 2 2.70 -11.74 14.97
C GLY A 2 3.89 -12.18 14.12
N PHE A 3 3.66 -12.42 12.83
CA PHE A 3 4.66 -12.76 11.81
C PHE A 3 5.56 -11.57 11.42
N PHE A 4 5.95 -10.73 12.39
CA PHE A 4 6.81 -9.56 12.19
C PHE A 4 8.06 -9.62 13.09
N SER A 5 8.40 -10.81 13.59
CA SER A 5 9.61 -11.08 14.39
C SER A 5 10.76 -11.71 13.59
N LYS A 6 10.65 -11.85 12.27
CA LYS A 6 11.84 -11.88 11.43
C LYS A 6 12.01 -10.47 10.92
N LYS A 7 13.07 -9.80 11.38
CA LYS A 7 13.68 -8.69 10.66
C LYS A 7 13.98 -9.21 9.26
N LEU A 8 13.01 -9.11 8.35
CA LEU A 8 13.28 -9.21 6.93
C LEU A 8 14.13 -7.98 6.66
N GLU A 9 15.45 -8.19 6.62
CA GLU A 9 16.40 -7.19 6.17
C GLU A 9 16.12 -6.99 4.69
N TYR A 10 15.07 -6.23 4.39
CA TYR A 10 14.85 -5.75 3.04
C TYR A 10 16.05 -4.88 2.67
N PRO A 11 16.55 -5.00 1.44
CA PRO A 11 17.56 -4.09 0.93
C PRO A 11 17.07 -2.64 1.10
N GLU A 12 17.97 -1.74 1.46
CA GLU A 12 17.64 -0.31 1.47
C GLU A 12 17.29 0.14 0.06
N LEU A 13 16.28 0.99 -0.04
CA LEU A 13 15.87 1.56 -1.32
C LEU A 13 16.98 2.53 -1.77
N ASP A 14 17.75 2.10 -2.77
CA ASP A 14 18.81 2.92 -3.34
C ASP A 14 18.23 4.11 -4.11
N SER A 15 18.90 5.26 -4.04
CA SER A 15 18.50 6.51 -4.70
C SER A 15 18.46 6.40 -6.23
N GLY A 16 19.11 5.40 -6.83
CA GLY A 16 19.03 5.11 -8.27
C GLY A 16 17.77 4.33 -8.69
N ASN A 17 16.90 3.93 -7.75
CA ASN A 17 15.64 3.27 -8.07
C ASN A 17 14.55 4.32 -8.32
N PRO A 18 13.77 4.25 -9.41
CA PRO A 18 12.65 5.17 -9.65
C PRO A 18 11.61 5.16 -8.52
N ALA A 19 11.53 4.09 -7.74
CA ALA A 19 10.71 4.01 -6.55
C ALA A 19 11.18 4.96 -5.42
N ALA A 20 12.48 5.29 -5.36
CA ALA A 20 13.02 6.21 -4.37
C ALA A 20 12.55 7.64 -4.63
N GLU A 21 12.59 8.09 -5.90
CA GLU A 21 12.09 9.40 -6.30
C GLU A 21 10.61 9.52 -5.98
N GLN A 22 9.79 8.54 -6.36
CA GLN A 22 8.36 8.54 -6.07
C GLN A 22 8.08 8.58 -4.56
N VAL A 23 8.79 7.78 -3.76
CA VAL A 23 8.60 7.81 -2.30
C VAL A 23 8.99 9.16 -1.71
N HIS A 24 9.99 9.84 -2.28
CA HIS A 24 10.36 11.19 -1.88
C HIS A 24 9.31 12.24 -2.28
N GLU A 25 8.70 12.10 -3.47
CA GLU A 25 7.58 12.95 -3.89
C GLU A 25 6.36 12.80 -2.96
N PHE A 26 6.06 11.57 -2.54
CA PHE A 26 4.96 11.26 -1.64
C PHE A 26 5.34 11.32 -0.16
N GLU A 27 6.56 11.76 0.18
CA GLU A 27 7.14 11.70 1.52
C GLU A 27 6.24 12.41 2.56
N ASP A 28 5.75 13.59 2.21
CA ASP A 28 4.89 14.40 3.08
C ASP A 28 3.53 13.73 3.34
N GLN A 29 2.93 13.13 2.30
CA GLN A 29 1.67 12.40 2.43
C GLN A 29 1.84 11.11 3.23
N LEU A 30 2.94 10.39 3.01
CA LEU A 30 3.31 9.20 3.77
C LEU A 30 3.56 9.54 5.23
N GLN A 31 4.30 10.61 5.51
CA GLN A 31 4.53 11.11 6.86
C GLN A 31 3.21 11.44 7.57
N THR A 32 2.32 12.17 6.89
CA THR A 32 0.99 12.51 7.42
C THR A 32 0.20 11.25 7.74
N LEU A 33 0.14 10.31 6.79
CA LEU A 33 -0.57 9.05 6.96
C LEU A 33 0.01 8.23 8.10
N MET A 34 1.33 8.14 8.21
CA MET A 34 2.01 7.49 9.34
C MET A 34 1.83 8.20 10.68
N GLY A 35 1.49 9.49 10.68
CA GLY A 35 1.04 10.21 11.87
C GLY A 35 -0.35 9.78 12.33
N GLN A 36 -1.22 9.44 11.36
CA GLN A 36 -2.61 9.05 11.60
C GLN A 36 -2.76 7.55 11.90
N VAL A 37 -1.97 6.70 11.26
CA VAL A 37 -2.03 5.24 11.41
C VAL A 37 -0.88 4.72 12.25
N LYS A 38 -1.18 3.86 13.22
CA LYS A 38 -0.17 3.16 14.06
C LYS A 38 0.28 1.83 13.45
N ASP A 39 -0.42 1.39 12.43
CA ASP A 39 -0.16 0.14 11.73
C ASP A 39 0.99 0.33 10.71
N PRO A 40 1.74 -0.74 10.39
CA PRO A 40 2.82 -0.64 9.41
C PRO A 40 2.27 -0.32 8.03
N ILE A 41 3.06 0.43 7.25
CA ILE A 41 2.68 0.82 5.91
C ILE A 41 3.66 0.27 4.87
N GLU A 42 3.12 -0.08 3.72
CA GLU A 42 3.88 -0.55 2.56
C GLU A 42 3.44 0.24 1.32
N VAL A 43 4.40 0.81 0.61
CA VAL A 43 4.18 1.68 -0.54
C VAL A 43 4.53 0.92 -1.80
N VAL A 44 3.61 0.90 -2.76
CA VAL A 44 3.79 0.36 -4.11
C VAL A 44 3.82 1.54 -5.07
N PRO A 45 5.02 2.06 -5.38
CA PRO A 45 5.19 3.14 -6.34
C PRO A 45 4.79 2.70 -7.75
N ALA A 46 4.05 3.55 -8.47
CA ALA A 46 3.67 3.40 -9.88
C ALA A 46 3.86 4.72 -10.65
N GLN A 47 3.76 4.67 -11.99
CA GLN A 47 4.21 5.78 -12.85
C GLN A 47 3.59 7.16 -12.56
N ASP A 48 2.32 7.21 -12.13
CA ASP A 48 1.57 8.47 -11.89
C ASP A 48 0.97 8.53 -10.47
N HIS A 49 1.02 7.41 -9.73
CA HIS A 49 0.36 7.25 -8.44
C HIS A 49 1.13 6.27 -7.57
N ALA A 50 0.90 6.27 -6.27
CA ALA A 50 1.46 5.26 -5.37
C ALA A 50 0.36 4.62 -4.53
N TYR A 51 0.33 3.30 -4.47
CA TYR A 51 -0.54 2.61 -3.53
C TYR A 51 0.13 2.50 -2.16
N VAL A 52 -0.62 2.75 -1.10
CA VAL A 52 -0.17 2.62 0.28
C VAL A 52 -1.05 1.61 0.98
N PHE A 53 -0.47 0.46 1.26
CA PHE A 53 -1.05 -0.59 2.08
C PHE A 53 -0.86 -0.24 3.54
N ILE A 54 -1.93 -0.34 4.31
CA ILE A 54 -1.99 0.05 5.71
C ILE A 54 -2.41 -1.17 6.52
N GLY A 55 -1.53 -1.58 7.43
CA GLY A 55 -1.76 -2.71 8.31
C GLY A 55 -1.67 -4.05 7.63
N LYS A 56 -2.26 -5.06 8.28
CA LYS A 56 -2.06 -6.47 7.90
C LYS A 56 -3.41 -7.14 7.65
N PRO A 57 -3.49 -7.97 6.61
CA PRO A 57 -4.59 -8.91 6.51
C PRO A 57 -4.53 -9.89 7.69
N PRO A 58 -5.68 -10.36 8.22
CA PRO A 58 -7.04 -10.21 7.71
C PRO A 58 -7.93 -9.17 8.44
N LYS A 59 -7.48 -8.52 9.53
CA LYS A 59 -8.39 -7.69 10.37
C LYS A 59 -8.32 -6.19 10.10
N LYS A 60 -7.14 -5.65 9.79
CA LYS A 60 -6.90 -4.21 9.59
C LYS A 60 -6.02 -4.03 8.38
N PHE A 61 -6.58 -4.37 7.22
CA PHE A 61 -5.93 -4.17 5.94
C PHE A 61 -6.66 -3.06 5.21
N GLY A 62 -5.92 -2.03 4.81
CA GLY A 62 -6.42 -0.91 4.04
C GLY A 62 -5.49 -0.66 2.86
N VAL A 63 -6.06 -0.15 1.77
CA VAL A 63 -5.29 0.33 0.62
C VAL A 63 -5.71 1.76 0.37
N ALA A 64 -4.73 2.64 0.30
CA ALA A 64 -4.87 4.00 -0.17
C ALA A 64 -4.09 4.18 -1.48
N MET A 65 -4.49 5.13 -2.29
CA MET A 65 -3.72 5.63 -3.42
C MET A 65 -3.34 7.07 -3.12
N ILE A 66 -2.10 7.41 -3.42
CA ILE A 66 -1.62 8.77 -3.45
C ILE A 66 -1.53 9.16 -4.92
N GLN A 67 -2.29 10.17 -5.31
CA GLN A 67 -2.27 10.72 -6.66
C GLN A 67 -2.53 12.22 -6.56
N ASP A 68 -1.76 13.03 -7.32
CA ASP A 68 -1.90 14.49 -7.33
C ASP A 68 -1.78 15.14 -5.92
N GLY A 69 -0.93 14.55 -5.06
CA GLY A 69 -0.76 14.97 -3.66
C GLY A 69 -1.94 14.65 -2.73
N ALA A 70 -2.99 13.98 -3.22
CA ALA A 70 -4.14 13.56 -2.44
C ALA A 70 -4.06 12.08 -2.07
N VAL A 71 -4.27 11.76 -0.78
CA VAL A 71 -4.38 10.38 -0.30
C VAL A 71 -5.85 9.95 -0.32
N GLN A 72 -6.18 9.00 -1.18
CA GLN A 72 -7.52 8.42 -1.29
C GLN A 72 -7.53 6.98 -0.79
N SER A 73 -8.20 6.72 0.33
CA SER A 73 -8.36 5.37 0.87
C SER A 73 -9.52 4.66 0.19
N PHE A 74 -9.27 3.56 -0.52
CA PHE A 74 -10.32 2.85 -1.25
C PHE A 74 -11.28 2.11 -0.33
N ILE A 75 -10.78 1.49 0.74
CA ILE A 75 -11.65 0.79 1.68
C ILE A 75 -12.56 1.79 2.41
N ALA A 76 -12.05 2.98 2.72
CA ALA A 76 -12.86 4.06 3.27
C ALA A 76 -13.85 4.58 2.23
N ALA A 77 -13.41 4.91 1.02
CA ALA A 77 -14.26 5.38 -0.07
C ALA A 77 -15.36 4.36 -0.42
N ALA A 78 -15.07 3.07 -0.39
CA ALA A 78 -16.05 2.01 -0.61
C ALA A 78 -17.11 2.00 0.49
N ARG A 79 -16.69 2.10 1.76
CA ARG A 79 -17.61 2.22 2.89
C ARG A 79 -18.47 3.49 2.80
N GLU A 80 -17.87 4.62 2.44
CA GLU A 80 -18.55 5.91 2.29
C GLU A 80 -19.52 5.92 1.11
N LYS A 81 -19.19 5.22 0.01
CA LYS A 81 -20.09 4.97 -1.11
C LYS A 81 -21.24 4.02 -0.77
N GLY A 82 -21.28 3.47 0.44
CA GLY A 82 -22.31 2.53 0.87
C GLY A 82 -22.16 1.14 0.29
N LEU A 83 -20.95 0.73 -0.11
CA LEU A 83 -20.72 -0.66 -0.50
C LEU A 83 -21.05 -1.58 0.66
N ASP A 84 -21.68 -2.69 0.30
CA ASP A 84 -22.15 -3.67 1.27
C ASP A 84 -20.96 -4.34 1.96
N GLN A 85 -21.14 -4.78 3.21
CA GLN A 85 -20.07 -5.42 3.97
C GLN A 85 -19.54 -6.68 3.26
N ALA A 86 -20.38 -7.36 2.50
CA ALA A 86 -20.00 -8.48 1.64
C ALA A 86 -19.06 -8.06 0.49
N GLN A 87 -19.31 -6.92 -0.15
CA GLN A 87 -18.45 -6.40 -1.22
C GLN A 87 -17.10 -5.94 -0.66
N ILE A 88 -17.09 -5.27 0.49
CA ILE A 88 -15.85 -4.87 1.17
C ILE A 88 -15.03 -6.09 1.62
N GLN A 89 -15.69 -7.16 2.06
CA GLN A 89 -15.00 -8.41 2.36
C GLN A 89 -14.39 -9.04 1.10
N LYS A 90 -15.17 -9.16 0.02
CA LYS A 90 -14.69 -9.67 -1.26
C LYS A 90 -13.47 -8.89 -1.77
N LEU A 91 -13.51 -7.56 -1.65
CA LEU A 91 -12.37 -6.70 -1.98
C LEU A 91 -11.15 -6.98 -1.11
N ASN A 92 -11.32 -7.09 0.20
CA ASN A 92 -10.22 -7.43 1.09
C ASN A 92 -9.62 -8.80 0.75
N ASP A 93 -10.44 -9.78 0.41
CA ASP A 93 -9.95 -11.09 -0.03
C ASP A 93 -9.18 -10.98 -1.35
N GLN A 94 -9.71 -10.28 -2.36
CA GLN A 94 -9.01 -10.08 -3.63
C GLN A 94 -7.69 -9.31 -3.46
N LEU A 95 -7.68 -8.21 -2.70
CA LEU A 95 -6.48 -7.44 -2.41
C LEU A 95 -5.45 -8.28 -1.64
N ARG A 96 -5.93 -9.14 -0.74
CA ARG A 96 -5.09 -10.08 -0.02
C ARG A 96 -4.51 -11.12 -0.96
N GLU A 97 -5.29 -11.69 -1.86
CA GLU A 97 -4.82 -12.65 -2.86
C GLU A 97 -3.76 -12.02 -3.76
N ALA A 98 -3.99 -10.83 -4.30
CA ALA A 98 -3.01 -10.08 -5.09
C ALA A 98 -1.72 -9.81 -4.28
N TYR A 99 -1.84 -9.37 -3.03
CA TYR A 99 -0.68 -9.15 -2.15
C TYR A 99 0.08 -10.46 -1.87
N MET A 100 -0.62 -11.56 -1.61
CA MET A 100 -0.02 -12.87 -1.36
C MET A 100 0.65 -13.44 -2.61
N HIS A 101 0.04 -13.23 -3.78
CA HIS A 101 0.56 -13.65 -5.07
C HIS A 101 1.87 -12.92 -5.41
N ASN A 102 1.92 -11.62 -5.13
CA ASN A 102 3.11 -10.80 -5.31
C ASN A 102 4.01 -10.78 -4.06
N MET A 103 3.82 -11.72 -3.12
CA MET A 103 4.58 -11.70 -1.87
C MET A 103 6.05 -12.06 -2.06
N ASP A 104 6.40 -12.67 -3.19
CA ASP A 104 7.78 -12.95 -3.60
C ASP A 104 8.47 -11.74 -4.26
N ALA A 105 7.74 -10.66 -4.52
CA ALA A 105 8.29 -9.47 -5.15
C ALA A 105 9.39 -8.82 -4.30
N LYS A 106 10.32 -8.13 -4.98
CA LYS A 106 11.38 -7.38 -4.33
C LYS A 106 10.79 -6.25 -3.50
N ARG A 107 11.00 -6.33 -2.20
CA ARG A 107 10.68 -5.27 -1.25
C ARG A 107 11.95 -4.60 -0.79
N PHE A 108 11.86 -3.30 -0.66
CA PHE A 108 12.91 -2.44 -0.14
C PHE A 108 12.42 -1.81 1.14
N LYS A 109 13.35 -1.34 1.97
CA LYS A 109 13.02 -0.49 3.11
C LYS A 109 13.61 0.89 2.88
N THR A 110 12.89 1.90 3.32
CA THR A 110 13.40 3.26 3.38
C THR A 110 12.94 3.92 4.67
N ASN A 111 13.63 4.98 5.07
CA ASN A 111 13.23 5.77 6.21
C ASN A 111 12.61 7.07 5.71
N VAL A 112 11.32 7.25 6.01
CA VAL A 112 10.60 8.49 5.73
C VAL A 112 10.32 9.15 7.07
N ALA A 113 10.84 10.36 7.28
CA ALA A 113 10.61 11.15 8.48
C ALA A 113 10.93 10.43 9.82
N GLY A 114 11.98 9.60 9.84
CA GLY A 114 12.35 8.83 11.02
C GLY A 114 11.54 7.54 11.22
N LYS A 115 10.63 7.20 10.29
CA LYS A 115 9.82 5.97 10.32
C LYS A 115 10.21 5.03 9.19
N GLU A 116 10.25 3.74 9.51
CA GLU A 116 10.52 2.69 8.54
C GLU A 116 9.30 2.46 7.64
N VAL A 117 9.52 2.56 6.33
CA VAL A 117 8.53 2.33 5.28
C VAL A 117 9.03 1.20 4.39
N VAL A 118 8.15 0.26 4.07
CA VAL A 118 8.45 -0.78 3.09
C VAL A 118 8.01 -0.30 1.72
N VAL A 119 8.84 -0.50 0.71
CA VAL A 119 8.59 -0.07 -0.66
C VAL A 119 8.65 -1.29 -1.56
N THR A 120 7.54 -1.60 -2.22
CA THR A 120 7.40 -2.77 -3.08
C THR A 120 7.16 -2.29 -4.50
N PRO A 121 8.21 -2.00 -5.28
CA PRO A 121 8.09 -1.62 -6.69
C PRO A 121 7.67 -2.84 -7.51
N CYS A 122 6.36 -3.08 -7.60
CA CYS A 122 5.78 -4.19 -8.32
C CYS A 122 4.62 -3.70 -9.19
N SER A 123 4.90 -3.51 -10.48
CA SER A 123 3.88 -3.09 -11.45
C SER A 123 2.74 -4.10 -11.60
N GLN A 124 3.00 -5.39 -11.34
CA GLN A 124 1.96 -6.41 -11.35
C GLN A 124 0.98 -6.24 -10.19
N LEU A 125 1.49 -6.03 -8.96
CA LEU A 125 0.66 -5.76 -7.80
C LEU A 125 -0.15 -4.47 -7.98
N ASP A 126 0.48 -3.41 -8.50
CA ASP A 126 -0.20 -2.17 -8.89
C ASP A 126 -1.39 -2.44 -9.83
N GLN A 127 -1.16 -3.19 -10.91
CA GLN A 127 -2.18 -3.47 -11.91
C GLN A 127 -3.31 -4.35 -11.35
N GLU A 128 -2.98 -5.38 -10.58
CA GLU A 128 -3.98 -6.24 -9.91
C GLU A 128 -4.84 -5.43 -8.94
N VAL A 129 -4.22 -4.59 -8.10
CA VAL A 129 -4.94 -3.73 -7.15
C VAL A 129 -5.82 -2.75 -7.88
N ARG A 130 -5.32 -2.10 -8.92
CA ARG A 130 -6.10 -1.19 -9.77
C ARG A 130 -7.30 -1.87 -10.40
N ASP A 131 -7.15 -3.10 -10.90
CA ASP A 131 -8.22 -3.86 -11.53
C ASP A 131 -9.30 -4.26 -10.52
N ILE A 132 -8.88 -4.74 -9.35
CA ILE A 132 -9.77 -5.10 -8.22
C ILE A 132 -10.59 -3.89 -7.77
N LEU A 133 -9.94 -2.73 -7.64
CA LEU A 133 -10.58 -1.48 -7.21
C LEU A 133 -11.43 -0.86 -8.32
N GLY A 134 -10.97 -0.91 -9.57
CA GLY A 134 -11.69 -0.42 -10.74
C GLY A 134 -12.96 -1.21 -11.03
N SER A 135 -12.95 -2.52 -10.75
CA SER A 135 -14.11 -3.41 -10.87
C SER A 135 -15.30 -3.01 -9.99
N LEU A 136 -15.14 -2.10 -9.03
CA LEU A 136 -16.23 -1.57 -8.21
C LEU A 136 -16.90 -0.32 -8.77
N SER A 137 -16.24 0.37 -9.69
CA SER A 137 -16.74 1.62 -10.28
C SER A 137 -17.55 1.39 -11.57
N HIS A 138 -17.88 0.13 -11.89
CA HIS A 138 -18.70 -0.25 -13.05
C HIS A 138 -19.97 -0.97 -12.58
#